data_AF-A0A7V9IGX1-F1
#
_entry.id   AF-A0A7V9IGX1-F1
#
_cell.length_a   1.000
_cell.length_b   1.000
_cell.length_c   1.000
_cell.angle_alpha   90.00
_cell.angle_beta   90.00
_cell.angle_gamma   90.00
#
_symmetry.space_group_name_H-M   'P 1'
#
loop_
_entity.id
_entity.type
_entity.pdbx_description
1 polymer ?
#
loop_
_entity_poly.entity_id
_entity_poly.type
_entity_poly.pdbx_seq_one_letter_code
_entity_poly.pdbx_strand_id
1 'polypeptide(L)'
;MLGELERNGRVVVFDMEAGVGTLLRLQPGQADVVLLIAEPTAKSIEVARRAAEISEGRARVIIVANKVRDDADVERIRAALGGHQLVVVPEDEAIARADRDGLAPIDVDPQAAGVQAVVELAGQLRSAP
;
A
#
# COMPACT_ATOMS: atom_id res chain seq x y z
N MET A 1 12.40 -1.85 18.45
CA MET A 1 11.51 -1.07 19.33
C MET A 1 10.74 -0.10 18.45
N LEU A 2 9.48 -0.40 18.13
CA LEU A 2 8.64 0.51 17.32
C LEU A 2 8.06 1.63 18.22
N GLY A 3 7.73 1.28 19.47
CA GLY A 3 7.22 2.23 20.47
C GLY A 3 8.17 3.37 20.90
N GLU A 4 9.45 3.34 20.54
CA GLU A 4 10.36 4.47 20.79
C GLU A 4 10.20 5.60 19.75
N LEU A 5 9.66 5.27 18.58
CA LEU A 5 9.41 6.22 17.50
C LEU A 5 8.02 6.87 17.62
N GLU A 6 7.13 6.24 18.39
CA GLU A 6 5.78 6.73 18.68
C GLU A 6 5.85 8.02 19.50
N ARG A 7 5.47 9.13 18.86
CA ARG A 7 5.29 10.43 19.49
C ARG A 7 4.02 11.08 18.96
N ASN A 8 3.31 11.78 19.82
CA ASN A 8 2.09 12.50 19.45
C ASN A 8 2.31 13.38 18.22
N GLY A 9 1.45 13.21 17.21
CA GLY A 9 1.46 14.00 15.97
C GLY A 9 2.45 13.54 14.90
N ARG A 10 3.09 12.37 15.03
CA ARG A 10 3.96 11.79 13.99
C ARG A 10 3.32 10.58 13.34
N VAL A 11 3.52 10.45 12.03
CA VAL A 11 3.25 9.24 11.26
C VAL A 11 4.57 8.50 11.09
N VAL A 12 4.58 7.20 11.37
CA VAL A 12 5.73 6.33 11.13
C VAL A 12 5.36 5.36 10.01
N VAL A 13 6.16 5.33 8.95
CA VAL A 13 5.99 4.42 7.83
C VAL A 13 7.11 3.39 7.88
N PHE A 14 6.74 2.12 7.90
CA PHE A 14 7.68 1.00 7.83
C PHE A 14 7.65 0.44 6.41
N ASP A 15 8.71 0.69 5.66
CA ASP A 15 8.94 0.01 4.39
C ASP A 15 9.52 -1.37 4.67
N MET A 16 8.77 -2.41 4.29
CA MET A 16 9.06 -3.80 4.63
C MET A 16 9.46 -4.56 3.37
N GLU A 17 10.42 -5.46 3.50
CA GLU A 17 10.81 -6.35 2.41
C GLU A 17 9.58 -7.10 1.85
N ALA A 18 9.54 -7.22 0.52
CA ALA A 18 8.49 -7.91 -0.18
C ALA A 18 8.34 -9.37 0.31
N GLY A 19 7.09 -9.78 0.57
CA GLY A 19 6.76 -11.11 1.06
C GLY A 19 6.16 -11.08 2.46
N VAL A 20 6.05 -12.26 3.07
CA VAL A 20 5.32 -12.44 4.33
C VAL A 20 6.24 -12.56 5.56
N GLY A 21 7.55 -12.74 5.35
CA GLY A 21 8.49 -13.08 6.43
C GLY A 21 8.54 -12.05 7.55
N THR A 22 8.54 -10.77 7.19
CA THR A 22 8.55 -9.67 8.17
C THR A 22 7.18 -9.51 8.84
N LEU A 23 6.08 -9.67 8.08
CA LEU A 23 4.71 -9.60 8.61
C LEU A 23 4.41 -10.68 9.65
N LEU A 24 5.01 -11.87 9.53
CA LEU A 24 4.84 -12.94 10.53
C LEU A 24 5.24 -12.48 11.94
N ARG A 25 6.16 -11.53 12.05
CA ARG A 25 6.66 -10.98 13.32
C ARG A 25 5.83 -9.80 13.83
N LEU A 26 4.92 -9.26 13.03
CA LEU A 26 4.02 -8.18 13.43
C LEU A 26 3.08 -8.70 14.52
N GLN A 27 2.97 -7.99 15.63
CA GLN A 27 2.04 -8.29 16.72
C GLN A 27 0.90 -7.28 16.74
N PRO A 28 -0.28 -7.63 17.30
CA PRO A 28 -1.37 -6.69 17.47
C PRO A 28 -0.93 -5.41 18.20
N GLY A 29 -1.35 -4.25 17.69
CA GLY A 29 -1.03 -2.94 18.25
C GLY A 29 0.35 -2.38 17.88
N GLN A 30 1.16 -3.10 17.09
CA GLN A 30 2.43 -2.57 16.57
C GLN A 30 2.27 -1.72 15.30
N ALA A 31 1.11 -1.79 14.65
CA ALA A 31 0.75 -0.98 13.50
C ALA A 31 -0.77 -0.76 13.51
N ASP A 32 -1.20 0.47 13.21
CA ASP A 32 -2.62 0.79 13.06
C ASP A 32 -3.15 0.25 11.72
N VAL A 33 -2.33 0.37 10.67
CA VAL A 33 -2.67 0.02 9.31
C VAL A 33 -1.52 -0.72 8.65
N VAL A 34 -1.85 -1.79 7.91
CA VAL A 34 -0.94 -2.48 6.99
C VAL A 34 -1.42 -2.22 5.57
N LEU A 35 -0.57 -1.60 4.77
CA LEU A 35 -0.78 -1.38 3.34
C LEU A 35 -0.17 -2.56 2.57
N LEU A 36 -1.00 -3.33 1.87
CA LEU A 36 -0.54 -4.44 1.03
C LEU A 36 -0.58 -4.01 -0.43
N ILE A 37 0.61 -3.84 -1.02
CA ILE A 37 0.75 -3.42 -2.41
C ILE A 37 0.65 -4.65 -3.32
N ALA A 38 -0.35 -4.68 -4.20
CA ALA A 38 -0.61 -5.76 -5.14
C ALA A 38 -0.63 -5.23 -6.57
N GLU A 39 0.22 -5.77 -7.44
CA GLU A 39 0.17 -5.56 -8.88
C GLU A 39 -0.77 -6.58 -9.55
N PRO A 40 -1.31 -6.32 -10.75
CA PRO A 40 -2.27 -7.22 -11.44
C PRO A 40 -1.60 -8.47 -12.05
N THR A 41 -0.68 -9.08 -11.32
CA THR A 41 0.02 -10.32 -11.66
C THR A 41 -0.32 -11.41 -10.65
N ALA A 42 -0.44 -12.66 -11.11
CA ALA A 42 -0.80 -13.79 -10.25
C ALA A 42 0.15 -13.96 -9.05
N LYS A 43 1.45 -13.72 -9.26
CA LYS A 43 2.47 -13.81 -8.21
C LYS A 43 2.28 -12.73 -7.14
N SER A 44 2.06 -11.47 -7.54
CA SER A 44 1.88 -10.37 -6.58
C SER A 44 0.57 -10.55 -5.79
N ILE A 45 -0.51 -10.92 -6.48
CA ILE A 45 -1.82 -11.18 -5.85
C ILE A 45 -1.74 -12.32 -4.83
N GLU A 46 -1.09 -13.44 -5.15
CA GLU A 46 -0.96 -14.57 -4.21
C GLU A 46 -0.14 -14.20 -2.96
N VAL A 47 0.91 -13.39 -3.11
CA VAL A 47 1.68 -12.89 -1.96
C VAL A 47 0.83 -11.96 -1.11
N ALA A 48 0.11 -11.01 -1.72
CA ALA A 48 -0.78 -10.10 -1.03
C ALA A 48 -1.91 -10.84 -0.30
N ARG A 49 -2.46 -11.92 -0.88
CA ARG A 49 -3.48 -12.77 -0.25
C ARG A 49 -2.98 -13.40 1.04
N ARG A 50 -1.81 -14.04 1.00
CA ARG A 50 -1.19 -14.63 2.22
C ARG A 50 -0.85 -13.56 3.26
N ALA A 51 -0.38 -12.40 2.80
CA ALA A 51 -0.07 -11.27 3.68
C ALA A 51 -1.32 -10.72 4.37
N ALA A 52 -2.45 -10.67 3.67
CA ALA A 52 -3.74 -10.26 4.22
C ALA A 52 -4.19 -11.22 5.32
N GLU A 53 -4.18 -12.54 5.06
CA GLU A 53 -4.51 -13.58 6.06
C GLU A 53 -3.65 -13.48 7.34
N ILE A 54 -2.36 -13.16 7.20
CA ILE A 54 -1.46 -12.98 8.35
C ILE A 54 -1.77 -11.70 9.12
N SER A 55 -2.13 -10.63 8.41
CA SER A 55 -2.35 -9.30 8.98
C SER A 55 -3.73 -9.14 9.60
N GLU A 56 -4.70 -9.99 9.21
CA GLU A 56 -6.01 -10.09 9.84
C GLU A 56 -5.88 -10.29 11.36
N GLY A 57 -6.63 -9.48 12.12
CA GLY A 57 -6.57 -9.48 13.59
C GLY A 57 -5.33 -8.83 14.20
N ARG A 58 -4.36 -8.35 13.40
CA ARG A 58 -3.17 -7.63 13.89
C ARG A 58 -3.26 -6.12 13.67
N ALA A 59 -3.78 -5.70 12.51
CA ALA A 59 -3.93 -4.31 12.11
C ALA A 59 -5.06 -4.17 11.06
N ARG A 60 -5.48 -2.93 10.77
CA ARG A 60 -6.38 -2.68 9.63
C ARG A 60 -5.64 -2.95 8.32
N VAL A 61 -6.20 -3.79 7.46
CA VAL A 61 -5.61 -4.08 6.14
C VAL A 61 -6.25 -3.20 5.07
N ILE A 62 -5.41 -2.54 4.26
CA ILE A 62 -5.81 -1.85 3.04
C ILE A 62 -4.99 -2.41 1.89
N ILE A 63 -5.66 -2.78 0.80
CA ILE A 63 -5.03 -3.27 -0.41
C ILE A 63 -4.81 -2.07 -1.35
N VAL A 64 -3.58 -1.92 -1.82
CA VAL A 64 -3.24 -0.94 -2.86
C VAL A 64 -3.03 -1.70 -4.16
N ALA A 65 -4.02 -1.65 -5.04
CA ALA A 65 -3.92 -2.17 -6.40
C ALA A 65 -3.03 -1.24 -7.23
N ASN A 66 -1.76 -1.59 -7.37
CA ASN A 66 -0.74 -0.76 -7.99
C ASN A 66 -0.52 -1.13 -9.46
N LYS A 67 -0.12 -0.15 -10.28
CA LYS A 67 0.13 -0.31 -11.72
C LYS A 67 -1.08 -0.89 -12.47
N VAL A 68 -2.27 -0.44 -12.12
CA VAL A 68 -3.51 -0.82 -12.80
C VAL A 68 -3.58 -0.13 -14.17
N ARG A 69 -3.84 -0.88 -15.23
CA ARG A 69 -3.97 -0.31 -16.59
C ARG A 69 -5.43 -0.15 -17.03
N ASP A 70 -6.30 -1.01 -16.53
CA ASP A 70 -7.71 -1.07 -16.91
C ASP A 70 -8.57 -1.71 -15.80
N ASP A 71 -9.89 -1.72 -16.00
CA ASP A 71 -10.84 -2.32 -15.07
C ASP A 71 -10.62 -3.84 -14.90
N ALA A 72 -10.06 -4.53 -15.91
CA ALA A 72 -9.79 -5.96 -15.80
C ALA A 72 -8.62 -6.27 -14.87
N ASP A 73 -7.63 -5.36 -14.75
CA ASP A 73 -6.59 -5.42 -13.73
C ASP A 73 -7.20 -5.20 -12.31
N VAL A 74 -8.13 -4.26 -12.15
CA VAL A 74 -8.85 -4.04 -10.87
C VAL A 74 -9.63 -5.29 -10.46
N GLU A 75 -10.41 -5.86 -11.38
CA GLU A 75 -11.25 -7.02 -11.09
C GLU A 75 -10.44 -8.27 -10.76
N ARG A 76 -9.25 -8.44 -11.36
CA ARG A 76 -8.33 -9.52 -10.98
C ARG A 76 -7.88 -9.43 -9.52
N ILE A 77 -7.55 -8.21 -9.05
CA ILE A 77 -7.14 -7.99 -7.66
C ILE A 77 -8.35 -8.13 -6.72
N ARG A 78 -9.50 -7.53 -7.09
CA ARG A 78 -10.74 -7.59 -6.32
C ARG A 78 -11.23 -9.02 -6.13
N ALA A 79 -11.15 -9.87 -7.14
CA ALA A 79 -11.57 -11.26 -7.06
C ALA A 79 -10.81 -12.05 -5.98
N ALA A 80 -9.54 -11.71 -5.72
CA ALA A 80 -8.72 -12.38 -4.72
C ALA A 80 -8.72 -11.71 -3.34
N LEU A 81 -8.94 -10.38 -3.28
CA LEU A 81 -8.70 -9.55 -2.09
C LEU A 81 -9.87 -8.64 -1.70
N GLY A 82 -11.04 -8.81 -2.33
CA GLY A 82 -12.19 -7.90 -2.22
C GLY A 82 -12.84 -7.77 -0.83
N GLY A 83 -12.41 -8.57 0.16
CA GLY A 83 -12.84 -8.44 1.56
C GLY A 83 -12.23 -7.25 2.31
N HIS A 84 -11.29 -6.55 1.69
CA HIS A 84 -10.58 -5.41 2.28
C HIS A 84 -10.87 -4.10 1.54
N GLN A 85 -10.60 -2.97 2.19
CA GLN A 85 -10.58 -1.67 1.51
C GLN A 85 -9.56 -1.73 0.36
N LEU A 86 -9.98 -1.32 -0.83
CA LEU A 86 -9.16 -1.32 -2.04
C LEU A 86 -8.92 0.12 -2.50
N VAL A 87 -7.66 0.47 -2.72
CA VAL A 87 -7.23 1.74 -3.31
C VAL A 87 -6.53 1.41 -4.62
N VAL A 88 -6.93 2.08 -5.69
CA VAL A 88 -6.35 1.85 -7.03
C VAL A 88 -5.34 2.95 -7.33
N VAL A 89 -4.14 2.54 -7.71
CA VAL A 89 -3.08 3.41 -8.23
C VAL A 89 -2.81 2.99 -9.68
N PRO A 90 -3.14 3.82 -10.68
CA PRO A 90 -2.93 3.48 -12.07
C PRO A 90 -1.44 3.32 -12.39
N GLU A 91 -1.14 2.58 -13.46
CA GLU A 91 0.19 2.65 -14.08
C GLU A 91 0.42 4.07 -14.61
N ASP A 92 1.53 4.67 -14.20
CA ASP A 92 1.81 6.08 -14.45
C ASP A 92 3.29 6.28 -14.83
N GLU A 93 3.51 6.76 -16.05
CA GLU A 93 4.86 6.99 -16.57
C GLU A 93 5.62 8.10 -15.83
N ALA A 94 4.91 9.07 -15.24
CA ALA A 94 5.54 10.13 -14.47
C ALA A 94 6.19 9.57 -13.20
N ILE A 95 5.50 8.63 -12.52
CA ILE A 95 6.07 7.89 -11.38
C ILE A 95 7.27 7.07 -11.83
N ALA A 96 7.14 6.30 -12.90
CA ALA A 96 8.23 5.45 -13.39
C ALA A 96 9.47 6.24 -13.84
N ARG A 97 9.28 7.45 -14.39
CA ARG A 97 10.38 8.36 -14.74
C ARG A 97 11.03 8.94 -13.49
N ALA A 98 10.24 9.46 -12.55
CA ALA A 98 10.75 10.01 -11.31
C ALA A 98 11.58 9.00 -10.52
N ASP A 99 11.12 7.75 -10.42
CA ASP A 99 11.84 6.64 -9.80
C ASP A 99 13.20 6.37 -10.47
N ARG A 100 13.23 6.29 -11.80
CA ARG A 100 14.50 6.13 -12.56
C ARG A 100 15.50 7.25 -12.32
N ASP A 101 15.00 8.47 -12.14
CA ASP A 101 15.82 9.67 -11.94
C ASP A 101 16.17 9.89 -10.45
N GLY A 102 15.70 9.03 -9.54
CA GLY A 102 15.92 9.15 -8.10
C GLY A 102 15.19 10.33 -7.45
N LEU A 103 14.09 10.78 -8.05
CA LEU A 103 13.27 11.90 -7.59
C LEU A 103 11.96 11.39 -6.99
N ALA A 104 11.41 12.12 -6.03
CA ALA A 104 10.08 11.81 -5.52
C ALA A 104 9.03 12.16 -6.60
N PRO A 105 8.08 11.26 -6.93
CA PRO A 105 7.09 11.52 -7.96
C PRO A 105 6.26 12.79 -7.74
N ILE A 106 5.95 13.11 -6.49
CA ILE A 106 5.20 14.31 -6.10
C ILE A 106 5.93 15.62 -6.42
N ASP A 107 7.26 15.60 -6.44
CA ASP A 107 8.08 16.78 -6.78
C ASP A 107 8.22 16.95 -8.29
N VAL A 108 8.07 15.86 -9.07
CA VAL A 108 8.19 15.86 -10.53
C VAL A 108 6.87 16.20 -11.20
N ASP A 109 5.79 15.53 -10.80
CA ASP A 109 4.45 15.78 -11.33
C ASP A 109 3.40 15.50 -10.23
N PRO A 110 3.02 16.52 -9.44
CA PRO A 110 2.02 16.34 -8.40
C PRO A 110 0.63 16.06 -8.96
N GLN A 111 0.35 16.32 -10.25
CA GLN A 111 -0.97 16.13 -10.86
C GLN A 111 -1.10 14.79 -11.60
N ALA A 112 -0.01 14.03 -11.71
CA ALA A 112 -0.03 12.67 -12.23
C ALA A 112 -1.06 11.82 -11.49
N ALA A 113 -1.81 10.99 -12.23
CA ALA A 113 -2.97 10.27 -11.69
C ALA A 113 -2.56 9.30 -10.57
N GLY A 114 -1.42 8.61 -10.73
CA GLY A 114 -0.88 7.75 -9.69
C GLY A 114 -0.45 8.52 -8.44
N VAL A 115 0.09 9.73 -8.61
CA VAL A 115 0.51 10.59 -7.49
C VAL A 115 -0.69 11.09 -6.71
N GLN A 116 -1.74 11.55 -7.41
CA GLN A 116 -2.99 11.98 -6.78
C GLN A 116 -3.63 10.84 -5.97
N ALA A 117 -3.67 9.62 -6.51
CA ALA A 117 -4.19 8.45 -5.79
C ALA A 117 -3.43 8.18 -4.47
N VAL A 118 -2.10 8.32 -4.47
CA VAL A 118 -1.26 8.15 -3.26
C VAL A 118 -1.48 9.30 -2.27
N VAL A 119 -1.63 10.55 -2.75
CA VAL A 119 -1.92 11.72 -1.91
C VAL A 119 -3.29 11.59 -1.22
N GLU A 120 -4.30 11.14 -1.96
CA GLU A 120 -5.63 10.88 -1.41
C GLU A 120 -5.60 9.79 -0.33
N LEU A 121 -4.89 8.68 -0.58
CA LEU A 121 -4.67 7.63 0.42
C LEU A 121 -4.00 8.19 1.68
N ALA A 122 -2.94 9.00 1.54
CA ALA A 122 -2.28 9.62 2.68
C ALA A 122 -3.24 10.54 3.47
N GLY A 123 -4.11 11.28 2.79
CA GLY A 123 -5.17 12.09 3.41
C GLY A 123 -6.17 11.27 4.22
N GLN A 124 -6.60 10.11 3.69
CA GLN A 124 -7.49 9.18 4.37
C GLN A 124 -6.84 8.57 5.62
N LEU A 125 -5.54 8.22 5.55
CA LEU A 125 -4.81 7.66 6.68
C LEU A 125 -4.61 8.68 7.81
N ARG A 126 -4.35 9.95 7.49
CA ARG A 126 -4.20 11.02 8.51
C ARG A 126 -5.49 11.38 9.23
N SER A 127 -6.63 11.09 8.62
CA SER A 127 -7.96 11.45 9.14
C SER A 127 -8.61 10.29 9.90
N ALA A 128 -7.97 9.13 9.94
CA ALA A 128 -8.42 8.00 10.75
C ALA A 128 -8.22 8.33 12.25
N PRO A 129 -9.23 8.05 13.09
CA PRO A 129 -9.22 8.39 14.51
C PRO A 129 -8.13 7.67 15.30
#